data_AF-A0A527GHG6-F1
#
_entry.id   AF-A0A527GHG6-F1
#
_cell.length_a   1.000
_cell.length_b   1.000
_cell.length_c   1.000
_cell.angle_alpha   90.00
_cell.angle_beta   90.00
_cell.angle_gamma   90.00
#
_symmetry.space_group_name_H-M   'P 1'
#
loop_
_entity.id
_entity.type
_entity.pdbx_description
1 polymer ?
#
loop_
_entity_poly.entity_id
_entity_poly.type
_entity_poly.pdbx_seq_one_letter_code
_entity_poly.pdbx_strand_id
1 'polypeptide(L)'
;ASLSEDERQRGADFARTLSVRVLSRTWQMLLKGIPEVQSSNRPVSAAEMVLIRLAHAADLPTLDEALRSLEGAAPMQNGAPR
;
A
#
# COMPACT_ATOMS: atom_id res chain seq x y z
N ALA A 1 6.85 25.40 13.10
CA ALA A 1 8.14 25.16 12.43
C ALA A 1 7.94 25.35 10.93
N SER A 2 8.83 26.07 10.24
CA SER A 2 8.81 26.18 8.77
C SER A 2 9.56 24.97 8.18
N LEU A 3 9.02 24.36 7.12
CA LEU A 3 9.68 23.24 6.44
C LEU A 3 11.01 23.71 5.81
N SER A 4 12.02 22.85 5.81
CA SER A 4 13.22 23.06 5.00
C SER A 4 12.89 23.00 3.50
N GLU A 5 13.77 23.53 2.66
CA GLU A 5 13.59 23.48 1.20
C GLU A 5 13.58 22.03 0.69
N ASP A 6 14.46 21.19 1.23
CA ASP A 6 14.52 19.77 0.89
C ASP A 6 13.21 19.03 1.26
N GLU A 7 12.60 19.35 2.40
CA GLU A 7 11.32 18.77 2.80
C GLU A 7 10.17 19.22 1.89
N ARG A 8 10.17 20.49 1.47
CA ARG A 8 9.20 21.01 0.49
C ARG A 8 9.30 20.27 -0.83
N GLN A 9 10.52 20.13 -1.36
CA GLN A 9 10.75 19.48 -2.65
C GLN A 9 10.34 18.00 -2.61
N ARG A 10 10.79 17.25 -1.59
CA ARG A 10 10.40 15.84 -1.42
C ARG A 10 8.90 15.68 -1.26
N GLY A 11 8.24 16.55 -0.49
CA GLY A 11 6.80 16.52 -0.32
C GLY A 11 6.05 16.72 -1.64
N ALA A 12 6.49 17.67 -2.46
CA ALA A 12 5.92 17.90 -3.80
C ALA A 12 6.14 16.71 -4.74
N ASP A 13 7.31 16.06 -4.68
CA ASP A 13 7.61 14.87 -5.49
C ASP A 13 6.74 13.68 -5.09
N PHE A 14 6.55 13.45 -3.79
CA PHE A 14 5.65 12.42 -3.29
C PHE A 14 4.18 12.70 -3.64
N ALA A 15 3.73 13.95 -3.53
CA ALA A 15 2.36 14.31 -3.88
C ALA A 15 2.03 14.05 -5.37
N ARG A 16 3.03 14.13 -6.26
CA ARG A 16 2.86 13.84 -7.69
C ARG A 16 2.82 12.34 -8.01
N THR A 17 3.49 11.52 -7.20
CA THR A 17 3.71 10.09 -7.49
C THR A 17 2.82 9.15 -6.68
N LEU A 18 2.42 9.55 -5.46
CA LEU A 18 1.62 8.73 -4.55
C LEU A 18 0.13 9.04 -4.69
N SER A 19 -0.64 8.03 -5.07
CA SER A 19 -2.09 8.14 -5.10
C SER A 19 -2.70 8.12 -3.69
N VAL A 20 -3.87 8.74 -3.53
CA VAL A 20 -4.65 8.72 -2.28
C VAL A 20 -4.96 7.28 -1.83
N ARG A 21 -5.15 6.35 -2.77
CA ARG A 21 -5.37 4.92 -2.47
C ARG A 21 -4.15 4.30 -1.78
N VAL A 22 -2.94 4.53 -2.32
CA VAL A 22 -1.67 4.05 -1.74
C VAL A 22 -1.45 4.65 -0.35
N LEU A 23 -1.68 5.96 -0.19
CA LEU A 23 -1.55 6.65 1.09
C LEU A 23 -2.53 6.10 2.14
N SER A 24 -3.80 5.91 1.76
CA SER A 24 -4.83 5.38 2.65
C SER A 24 -4.53 3.96 3.10
N ARG A 25 -4.07 3.09 2.19
CA ARG A 25 -3.67 1.72 2.53
C ARG A 25 -2.46 1.71 3.46
N THR A 26 -1.44 2.50 3.16
CA THR A 26 -0.23 2.66 3.98
C THR A 26 -0.60 3.12 5.39
N TRP A 27 -1.46 4.14 5.50
CA TRP A 27 -1.98 4.65 6.76
C TRP A 27 -2.70 3.57 7.57
N GLN A 28 -3.61 2.82 6.94
CA GLN A 28 -4.34 1.74 7.61
C GLN A 28 -3.41 0.60 8.08
N MET A 29 -2.37 0.27 7.30
CA MET A 29 -1.37 -0.73 7.71
C MET A 29 -0.56 -0.25 8.92
N LEU A 30 -0.17 1.03 8.95
CA LEU A 30 0.50 1.64 10.09
C LEU A 30 -0.40 1.62 11.34
N LEU A 31 -1.67 2.02 11.21
CA LEU A 31 -2.62 2.01 12.33
C LEU A 31 -2.82 0.61 12.92
N LYS A 32 -2.79 -0.44 12.09
CA LYS A 32 -2.83 -1.84 12.54
C LYS A 32 -1.51 -2.29 13.16
N GLY A 33 -0.39 -1.80 12.63
CA GLY A 33 0.95 -2.10 13.15
C GLY A 33 1.23 -1.51 14.53
N ILE A 34 0.68 -0.34 14.85
CA ILE A 34 0.87 0.31 16.17
C ILE A 34 0.51 -0.61 17.34
N PRO A 35 -0.72 -1.17 17.44
CA PRO A 35 -1.07 -2.07 18.53
C PRO A 35 -0.27 -3.38 18.51
N GLU A 36 0.14 -3.88 17.33
CA GLU A 36 1.03 -5.04 17.23
C GLU A 36 2.40 -4.77 17.87
N VAL A 37 2.97 -3.59 17.61
CA VAL A 37 4.25 -3.17 18.23
C VAL A 37 4.10 -2.96 19.73
N GLN A 38 3.02 -2.31 20.16
CA GLN A 38 2.76 -2.01 21.58
C GLN A 38 2.52 -3.27 22.42
N SER A 39 1.93 -4.32 21.84
CA SER A 39 1.60 -5.57 22.55
C SER A 39 2.71 -6.63 22.48
N SER A 40 3.73 -6.42 21.65
CA SER A 40 4.81 -7.39 21.45
C SER A 40 5.80 -7.42 22.61
N ASN A 41 6.27 -8.62 22.97
CA ASN A 41 7.41 -8.80 23.89
C ASN A 41 8.76 -8.41 23.25
N ARG A 42 8.78 -8.16 21.94
CA ARG A 42 9.92 -7.68 21.17
C ARG A 42 9.47 -6.54 20.24
N PRO A 43 9.28 -5.31 20.77
CA PRO A 43 8.69 -4.20 20.01
C PRO A 43 9.47 -3.83 18.76
N VAL A 44 10.81 -3.85 18.81
CA VAL A 44 11.67 -3.54 17.65
C VAL A 44 11.45 -4.55 16.52
N SER A 45 11.48 -5.85 16.82
CA SER A 45 11.22 -6.89 15.82
C SER A 45 9.80 -6.82 15.26
N ALA A 46 8.81 -6.46 16.07
CA ALA A 46 7.45 -6.23 15.57
C ALA A 46 7.39 -5.03 14.62
N ALA A 47 8.11 -3.93 14.93
CA ALA A 47 8.17 -2.76 14.07
C ALA A 47 8.87 -3.08 12.74
N GLU A 48 9.96 -3.85 12.76
CA GLU A 48 10.62 -4.37 11.55
C GLU A 48 9.63 -5.14 10.68
N MET A 49 8.80 -6.02 11.28
CA MET A 49 7.78 -6.75 10.55
C MET A 49 6.71 -5.83 9.94
N VAL A 50 6.29 -4.77 10.63
CA VAL A 50 5.36 -3.77 10.06
C VAL A 50 5.98 -3.09 8.83
N LEU A 51 7.25 -2.70 8.91
CA LEU A 51 7.98 -2.08 7.79
C LEU A 51 8.16 -3.05 6.61
N ILE A 52 8.51 -4.30 6.87
CA ILE A 52 8.61 -5.37 5.85
C ILE A 52 7.27 -5.54 5.14
N ARG A 53 6.16 -5.59 5.90
CA ARG A 53 4.81 -5.70 5.31
C ARG A 53 4.46 -4.49 4.44
N LEU A 54 4.83 -3.27 4.87
CA LEU A 54 4.61 -2.05 4.08
C LEU A 54 5.41 -2.05 2.78
N ALA A 55 6.68 -2.45 2.83
CA ALA A 55 7.53 -2.56 1.64
C ALA A 55 6.96 -3.59 0.66
N HIS A 56 6.61 -4.79 1.15
CA HIS A 56 6.00 -5.82 0.31
C HIS A 56 4.65 -5.37 -0.29
N ALA A 57 3.86 -4.63 0.49
CA ALA A 57 2.60 -4.08 0.02
C ALA A 57 2.78 -3.08 -1.14
N ALA A 58 3.90 -2.37 -1.22
CA ALA A 58 4.15 -1.37 -2.26
C ALA A 58 4.15 -1.97 -3.68
N ASP A 59 4.54 -3.24 -3.81
CA ASP A 59 4.62 -3.94 -5.10
C ASP A 59 3.32 -4.67 -5.47
N LEU A 60 2.33 -4.71 -4.56
CA LEU A 60 1.05 -5.40 -4.77
C LEU A 60 -0.01 -4.47 -5.36
N PRO A 61 -0.89 -4.96 -6.26
CA PRO A 61 -2.01 -4.18 -6.77
C PRO A 61 -2.93 -3.75 -5.63
N THR A 62 -3.56 -2.59 -5.78
CA THR A 62 -4.65 -2.18 -4.89
C THR A 62 -5.84 -3.12 -5.04
N LEU A 63 -6.75 -3.15 -4.05
CA LEU A 63 -7.94 -4.02 -4.10
C LEU A 63 -8.75 -3.79 -5.37
N ASP A 64 -8.97 -2.54 -5.77
CA ASP A 64 -9.71 -2.20 -6.99
C ASP A 64 -9.01 -2.71 -8.26
N GLU A 65 -7.68 -2.62 -8.32
CA GLU A 65 -6.88 -3.15 -9.44
C GLU A 65 -6.93 -4.68 -9.48
N ALA A 66 -6.86 -5.33 -8.31
CA ALA A 66 -7.01 -6.77 -8.19
C ALA A 66 -8.41 -7.22 -8.64
N LEU A 67 -9.48 -6.54 -8.23
CA LEU A 67 -10.85 -6.82 -8.66
C LEU A 67 -11.03 -6.68 -10.18
N ARG A 68 -10.51 -5.59 -10.78
CA ARG A 68 -10.53 -5.42 -12.24
C ARG A 68 -9.77 -6.52 -12.97
N SER A 69 -8.65 -6.98 -12.42
CA SER A 69 -7.87 -8.08 -13.00
C SER A 69 -8.63 -9.41 -12.99
N LEU A 70 -9.48 -9.64 -11.97
CA LEU A 70 -10.33 -10.81 -11.87
C LEU A 70 -11.53 -10.73 -12.81
N GLU A 71 -12.16 -9.56 -12.94
CA GLU A 71 -13.28 -9.34 -13.88
C GLU A 71 -12.82 -9.47 -15.35
N GLY A 72 -11.64 -8.95 -15.68
CA GLY A 72 -11.02 -9.12 -17.00
C GLY A 72 -10.57 -10.55 -17.31
N ALA A 73 -10.48 -11.41 -16.29
CA ALA A 73 -10.18 -12.83 -16.43
C ALA A 73 -11.44 -13.72 -16.49
N ALA A 74 -12.65 -13.12 -16.51
CA ALA A 74 -13.86 -13.87 -16.82
C ALA A 74 -13.68 -14.56 -18.18
N PRO A 75 -13.95 -15.88 -18.30
CA PRO A 75 -13.65 -16.60 -19.51
C PRO A 75 -14.46 -15.98 -20.63
N MET A 76 -13.76 -15.53 -21.68
CA MET A 76 -14.34 -15.44 -23.01
C MET A 76 -14.89 -16.85 -23.31
N GLN A 77 -16.17 -17.08 -23.00
CA GLN A 77 -16.91 -18.20 -23.56
C GLN A 77 -16.92 -17.94 -25.06
N ASN A 78 -15.94 -18.56 -25.71
CA ASN A 78 -15.82 -18.64 -27.15
C ASN A 78 -17.18 -18.98 -27.71
N GLY A 79 -17.77 -18.02 -28.42
CA GLY A 79 -18.89 -18.27 -29.30
C GLY A 79 -18.57 -19.47 -30.18
N ALA A 80 -19.53 -20.38 -30.24
CA ALA A 80 -19.48 -21.58 -31.06
C ALA A 80 -19.07 -21.29 -32.51
N PRO A 81 -18.45 -22.28 -33.20
CA PRO A 81 -18.53 -22.34 -34.63
C PRO A 81 -19.27 -23.61 -35.09
N ARG A 82 -20.41 -23.33 -35.76
CA ARG A 82 -21.15 -24.12 -36.77
C ARG A 82 -22.09 -25.23 -36.30
#